data_AF-A0A800MRZ1-F1
#
_entry.id   AF-A0A800MRZ1-F1
#
_cell.length_a   1.000
_cell.length_b   1.000
_cell.length_c   1.000
_cell.angle_alpha   90.00
_cell.angle_beta   90.00
_cell.angle_gamma   90.00
#
_symmetry.space_group_name_H-M   'P 1'
#
loop_
_entity.id
_entity.type
_entity.pdbx_description
1 polymer ?
#
loop_
_entity_poly.entity_id
_entity_poly.type
_entity_poly.pdbx_seq_one_letter_code
_entity_poly.pdbx_strand_id
1 'polypeptide(L)'
;MERYLGIITDECDIESYKESMRNFAARVNKKIDVILLTEVNIIEEFIKVNHEKYCRVIFYDYEEFKNIQQLQNVFGLCQYYKLELSIIKQDIHSDVAVELSYLLQVI
;
A
#
# COMPACT_ATOMS: atom_id res chain seq x y z
N MET A 1 -10.94 13.80 -1.88
CA MET A 1 -10.09 13.17 -2.91
C MET A 1 -10.48 11.72 -3.06
N GLU A 2 -10.55 11.19 -4.29
CA GLU A 2 -11.28 9.93 -4.57
C GLU A 2 -10.44 8.84 -5.25
N ARG A 3 -9.11 8.98 -5.31
CA ARG A 3 -8.23 8.01 -5.98
C ARG A 3 -7.31 7.32 -4.99
N TYR A 4 -7.07 6.04 -5.24
CA TYR A 4 -6.09 5.22 -4.54
C TYR A 4 -4.82 5.10 -5.39
N LEU A 5 -3.69 4.94 -4.70
CA LEU A 5 -2.39 4.63 -5.29
C LEU A 5 -2.02 3.20 -4.93
N GLY A 6 -1.93 2.31 -5.92
CA GLY A 6 -1.38 0.98 -5.75
C GLY A 6 0.11 0.97 -6.09
N ILE A 7 0.96 0.50 -5.19
CA ILE A 7 2.40 0.37 -5.43
C ILE A 7 2.76 -1.10 -5.41
N ILE A 8 3.33 -1.59 -6.51
CA ILE A 8 3.89 -2.94 -6.64
C ILE A 8 5.41 -2.80 -6.75
N THR A 9 6.15 -3.66 -6.07
CA THR A 9 7.62 -3.69 -6.09
C THR A 9 8.18 -5.00 -6.64
N ASP A 10 7.40 -6.08 -6.58
CA ASP A 10 7.77 -7.39 -7.12
C ASP A 10 7.26 -7.56 -8.56
N GLU A 11 8.17 -7.94 -9.46
CA GLU A 11 7.86 -8.17 -10.87
C GLU A 11 7.24 -9.55 -11.15
N CYS A 12 7.37 -10.50 -10.22
CA CYS A 12 7.06 -11.90 -10.47
C CYS A 12 5.55 -12.17 -10.69
N ASP A 13 4.66 -11.36 -10.12
CA ASP A 13 3.20 -11.54 -10.24
C ASP A 13 2.41 -10.22 -10.34
N ILE A 14 2.96 -9.26 -11.10
CA ILE A 14 2.39 -7.91 -11.26
C ILE A 14 0.89 -7.92 -11.65
N GLU A 15 0.49 -8.77 -12.59
CA GLU A 15 -0.88 -8.73 -13.12
C GLU A 15 -1.91 -9.21 -12.09
N SER A 16 -1.59 -10.26 -11.33
CA SER A 16 -2.40 -10.72 -10.20
C SER A 16 -2.54 -9.64 -9.12
N TYR A 17 -1.44 -8.95 -8.79
CA TYR A 17 -1.45 -7.88 -7.78
C TYR A 17 -2.25 -6.67 -8.26
N LYS A 18 -2.08 -6.26 -9.53
CA LYS A 18 -2.90 -5.21 -10.15
C LYS A 18 -4.37 -5.55 -10.11
N GLU A 19 -4.74 -6.78 -10.46
CA GLU A 19 -6.14 -7.23 -10.44
C GLU A 19 -6.71 -7.19 -9.02
N SER A 20 -5.96 -7.70 -8.04
CA SER A 20 -6.34 -7.68 -6.62
C SER A 20 -6.55 -6.25 -6.11
N MET A 21 -5.64 -5.33 -6.43
CA MET A 21 -5.74 -3.92 -6.06
C MET A 21 -6.92 -3.21 -6.73
N ARG A 22 -7.19 -3.49 -8.00
CA ARG A 22 -8.37 -2.98 -8.73
C ARG A 22 -9.66 -3.49 -8.11
N ASN A 23 -9.73 -4.77 -7.79
CA ASN A 23 -10.88 -5.38 -7.13
C ASN A 23 -11.13 -4.75 -5.75
N PHE A 24 -10.06 -4.50 -4.97
CA PHE A 24 -10.17 -3.81 -3.69
C PHE A 24 -10.77 -2.41 -3.84
N ALA A 25 -10.27 -1.60 -4.77
CA ALA A 25 -10.78 -0.25 -5.01
C ALA A 25 -12.22 -0.24 -5.54
N ALA A 26 -12.55 -1.19 -6.42
CA ALA A 26 -13.89 -1.31 -7.02
C ALA A 26 -14.98 -1.61 -5.96
N ARG A 27 -14.66 -2.41 -4.93
CA ARG A 27 -15.61 -2.74 -3.83
C ARG A 27 -16.11 -1.51 -3.07
N VAL A 28 -15.34 -0.42 -3.08
CA VAL A 28 -15.68 0.85 -2.41
C VAL A 28 -15.92 1.99 -3.41
N ASN A 29 -16.13 1.66 -4.68
CA ASN A 29 -16.36 2.60 -5.78
C ASN A 29 -15.28 3.68 -5.91
N LYS A 30 -14.01 3.29 -5.72
CA LYS A 30 -12.84 4.16 -5.88
C LYS A 30 -12.04 3.79 -7.12
N LYS A 31 -11.46 4.81 -7.75
CA LYS A 31 -10.50 4.63 -8.84
C LYS A 31 -9.12 4.37 -8.25
N ILE A 32 -8.32 3.53 -8.91
CA ILE A 32 -6.95 3.24 -8.49
C ILE A 32 -5.99 3.40 -9.66
N ASP A 33 -4.86 4.05 -9.39
CA ASP A 33 -3.71 4.05 -10.28
C ASP A 33 -2.68 3.09 -9.69
N VAL A 34 -2.32 2.04 -10.43
CA VAL A 34 -1.35 1.02 -9.98
C VAL A 34 -0.04 1.22 -10.72
N ILE A 35 1.06 1.35 -9.98
CA ILE A 35 2.40 1.57 -10.51
C ILE A 35 3.34 0.46 -10.06
N LEU A 36 4.32 0.15 -10.90
CA LEU A 36 5.45 -0.68 -10.56
C LEU A 36 6.64 0.21 -10.19
N LEU A 37 7.20 0.01 -8.99
CA LEU A 37 8.41 0.64 -8.50
C LEU A 37 9.42 -0.46 -8.14
N THR A 38 10.25 -0.85 -9.10
CA THR A 38 11.28 -1.89 -8.93
C THR A 38 12.35 -1.50 -7.92
N GLU A 39 12.62 -0.19 -7.79
CA GLU A 39 13.50 0.34 -6.76
C GLU A 39 12.71 0.62 -5.47
N VAL A 40 12.74 -0.32 -4.54
CA VAL A 40 12.03 -0.19 -3.26
C VAL A 40 12.40 1.12 -2.51
N ASN A 41 13.61 1.66 -2.68
CA ASN A 41 14.05 2.89 -2.02
C ASN A 41 13.31 4.16 -2.49
N ILE A 42 12.62 4.15 -3.65
CA ILE A 42 11.93 5.34 -4.18
C ILE A 42 10.46 5.46 -3.75
N ILE A 43 9.92 4.46 -3.04
CA ILE A 43 8.51 4.43 -2.58
C ILE A 43 8.16 5.70 -1.80
N GLU A 44 9.01 6.06 -0.83
CA GLU A 44 8.80 7.21 0.05
C GLU A 44 8.75 8.52 -0.73
N GLU A 45 9.69 8.71 -1.66
CA GLU A 45 9.77 9.91 -2.50
C GLU A 45 8.59 9.99 -3.47
N PHE A 46 8.18 8.86 -4.04
CA PHE A 46 7.02 8.81 -4.92
C PHE A 46 5.74 9.26 -4.20
N ILE A 47 5.54 8.79 -2.96
CA ILE A 47 4.41 9.21 -2.12
C ILE A 47 4.49 10.71 -1.85
N LYS A 48 5.66 11.24 -1.45
CA LYS A 48 5.84 12.68 -1.20
C LYS A 48 5.47 13.53 -2.41
N VAL A 49 5.88 13.14 -3.62
CA VAL A 49 5.62 13.92 -4.84
C VAL A 49 4.16 13.83 -5.30
N ASN A 50 3.45 12.75 -4.98
CA ASN A 50 2.12 12.49 -5.53
C ASN A 50 0.97 12.48 -4.51
N HIS A 51 1.24 12.70 -3.22
CA HIS A 51 0.24 12.59 -2.15
C HIS A 51 -1.03 13.41 -2.43
N GLU A 52 -0.93 14.59 -3.01
CA GLU A 52 -2.08 15.46 -3.33
C GLU A 52 -3.07 14.88 -4.35
N LYS A 53 -2.72 13.78 -5.04
CA LYS A 53 -3.61 13.10 -6.00
C LYS A 53 -4.41 11.97 -5.37
N TYR A 54 -3.99 11.48 -4.21
CA TYR A 54 -4.45 10.22 -3.65
C TYR A 54 -4.97 10.36 -2.22
N CYS A 55 -5.95 9.56 -1.83
CA CYS A 55 -6.41 9.50 -0.43
C CYS A 55 -5.97 8.22 0.30
N ARG A 56 -5.46 7.23 -0.43
CA ARG A 56 -5.00 5.96 0.13
C ARG A 56 -3.86 5.39 -0.68
N VAL A 57 -2.86 4.85 0.00
CA VAL A 57 -1.78 4.05 -0.58
C VAL A 57 -2.06 2.58 -0.27
N ILE A 58 -1.89 1.72 -1.28
CA ILE A 58 -2.18 0.30 -1.22
C ILE A 58 -0.94 -0.48 -1.67
N PHE A 59 -0.51 -1.41 -0.84
CA PHE A 59 0.48 -2.43 -1.17
C PHE A 59 -0.20 -3.79 -1.24
N TYR A 60 0.36 -4.71 -2.01
CA TYR A 60 -0.13 -6.08 -2.02
C TYR A 60 0.35 -6.80 -0.76
N ASP A 61 1.64 -6.78 -0.46
CA ASP A 61 2.24 -7.54 0.65
C ASP A 61 3.14 -6.64 1.53
N TYR A 62 3.35 -7.01 2.79
CA TYR A 62 4.39 -6.39 3.61
C TYR A 62 5.80 -6.80 3.15
N GLU A 63 5.94 -7.89 2.41
CA GLU A 63 7.22 -8.31 1.81
C GLU A 63 7.71 -7.33 0.73
N GLU A 64 6.84 -6.43 0.26
CA GLU A 64 7.20 -5.35 -0.67
C GLU A 64 8.09 -4.27 -0.02
N PHE A 65 8.17 -4.26 1.31
CA PHE A 65 9.07 -3.39 2.04
C PHE A 65 10.41 -4.09 2.28
N LYS A 66 11.51 -3.35 2.08
CA LYS A 66 12.87 -3.84 2.29
C LYS A 66 13.11 -4.30 3.74
N ASN A 67 12.48 -3.63 4.69
CA ASN A 67 12.54 -3.92 6.11
C ASN A 67 11.43 -3.17 6.86
N ILE A 68 11.30 -3.46 8.15
CA ILE A 68 10.30 -2.82 9.00
C ILE A 68 10.49 -1.30 9.15
N GLN A 69 11.73 -0.81 9.12
CA GLN A 69 11.99 0.63 9.21
C GLN A 69 11.37 1.37 8.02
N GLN A 70 11.43 0.78 6.83
CA GLN A 70 10.79 1.35 5.65
C GLN A 70 9.26 1.34 5.77
N LEU A 71 8.67 0.25 6.26
CA LEU A 71 7.23 0.19 6.52
C LEU A 71 6.79 1.30 7.50
N GLN A 72 7.54 1.49 8.59
CA GLN A 72 7.31 2.55 9.56
C GLN A 72 7.41 3.94 8.93
N ASN A 73 8.43 4.18 8.08
CA ASN A 73 8.59 5.44 7.35
C ASN A 73 7.39 5.70 6.43
N VAL A 74 6.97 4.70 5.66
CA VAL A 74 5.82 4.82 4.75
C VAL A 74 4.52 5.07 5.51
N PHE A 75 4.32 4.38 6.64
CA PHE A 75 3.18 4.63 7.53
C PHE A 75 3.20 6.06 8.08
N GLY A 76 4.34 6.53 8.58
CA GLY A 76 4.52 7.89 9.08
C GLY A 76 4.29 8.96 7.99
N LEU A 77 4.76 8.71 6.76
CA LEU A 77 4.49 9.57 5.60
C LEU A 77 3.01 9.61 5.28
N CYS A 78 2.32 8.46 5.28
CA CYS A 78 0.89 8.41 5.04
C CYS A 78 0.14 9.22 6.10
N GLN A 79 0.47 9.06 7.38
CA GLN A 79 -0.13 9.86 8.46
C GLN A 79 0.13 11.36 8.29
N TYR A 80 1.37 11.75 7.98
CA TYR A 80 1.75 13.14 7.77
C TYR A 80 0.94 13.80 6.64
N TYR A 81 0.75 13.09 5.53
CA TYR A 81 -0.02 13.56 4.37
C TYR A 81 -1.52 13.25 4.44
N LYS A 82 -2.03 12.73 5.58
CA LYS A 82 -3.43 12.32 5.75
C LYS A 82 -3.91 11.31 4.71
N LEU A 83 -3.02 10.42 4.30
CA LEU A 83 -3.29 9.26 3.46
C LEU A 83 -3.63 8.07 4.35
N GLU A 84 -4.60 7.28 3.92
CA GLU A 84 -4.82 5.94 4.48
C GLU A 84 -3.77 4.96 3.91
N LEU A 85 -3.36 3.97 4.70
CA LEU A 85 -2.48 2.89 4.23
C LEU A 85 -3.24 1.56 4.29
N SER A 86 -3.11 0.72 3.27
CA SER A 86 -3.67 -0.64 3.25
C SER A 86 -2.68 -1.63 2.65
N ILE A 87 -2.65 -2.84 3.19
CA ILE A 87 -1.89 -3.98 2.65
C ILE A 87 -2.92 -5.10 2.39
N ILE A 88 -2.96 -5.65 1.18
CA ILE A 88 -4.03 -6.57 0.73
C ILE A 88 -3.82 -8.01 1.23
N LYS A 89 -2.65 -8.57 1.00
CA LYS A 89 -2.28 -9.93 1.37
C LYS A 89 -2.08 -9.95 2.88
N GLN A 90 -3.07 -10.50 3.56
CA GLN A 90 -2.98 -10.87 4.96
C GLN A 90 -2.94 -12.40 4.98
N ASP A 91 -1.75 -12.97 5.12
CA ASP A 91 -1.56 -14.42 5.23
C ASP A 91 -1.94 -14.90 6.64
N ILE A 92 -3.18 -14.63 7.03
CA ILE A 92 -3.77 -15.10 8.27
C ILE A 92 -5.07 -15.76 7.85
N HIS A 93 -5.26 -17.01 8.27
CA HIS A 93 -6.51 -17.75 8.17
C HIS A 93 -7.67 -17.09 8.97
N SER A 94 -7.87 -15.78 8.83
CA SER A 94 -8.79 -14.98 9.61
C SER A 94 -9.52 -14.03 8.66
N ASP A 95 -10.84 -14.20 8.58
CA ASP A 95 -11.78 -13.35 7.84
C ASP A 95 -11.91 -11.93 8.42
N VAL A 96 -10.82 -11.35 8.94
CA VAL A 96 -10.81 -10.07 9.64
C VAL A 96 -9.68 -9.20 9.13
N ALA A 97 -10.03 -8.01 8.63
CA ALA A 97 -9.05 -6.99 8.28
C ALA A 97 -8.24 -6.60 9.53
N VAL A 98 -6.97 -6.97 9.57
CA VAL A 98 -6.08 -6.57 10.66
C VAL A 98 -5.67 -5.11 10.45
N GLU A 99 -5.90 -4.27 11.46
CA GLU A 99 -5.41 -2.89 11.44
C GLU A 99 -3.88 -2.87 11.43
N LEU A 100 -3.28 -2.04 10.57
CA LEU A 100 -1.83 -1.88 10.47
C LEU A 100 -1.18 -1.45 11.80
N SER A 101 -1.95 -0.80 12.68
CA SER A 101 -1.58 -0.48 14.06
C SER A 101 -1.16 -1.72 14.84
N TYR A 102 -1.81 -2.86 14.61
CA TYR A 102 -1.51 -4.13 15.26
C TYR A 102 -0.16 -4.70 14.82
N LEU A 103 0.15 -4.66 13.51
CA LEU A 103 1.45 -5.09 12.97
C LEU A 103 2.61 -4.23 13.49
N LEU A 104 2.37 -2.93 13.69
CA LEU A 104 3.36 -1.98 14.16
C LEU A 104 3.53 -1.96 15.70
N GLN A 105 2.61 -2.58 16.46
CA GLN A 105 2.65 -2.65 17.93
C GLN A 105 3.34 -3.90 18.49
N VAL A 106 3.57 -4.95 17.69
CA VAL A 106 4.06 -6.27 18.15
C VAL A 106 5.60 -6.33 18.30
N ILE A 107 6.31 -5.20 18.39
CA ILE A 107 7.77 -5.16 18.60
C ILE A 107 8.15 -4.17 19.70
#